data_AF-A0A0W0GHT2-F1
#
_entry.id   AF-A0A0W0GHT2-F1
#
_cell.length_a   1.000
_cell.length_b   1.000
_cell.length_c   1.000
_cell.angle_alpha   90.00
_cell.angle_beta   90.00
_cell.angle_gamma   90.00
#
_symmetry.space_group_name_H-M   'P 1'
#
loop_
_entity.id
_entity.type
_entity.pdbx_description
1 polymer ?
#
loop_
_entity_poly.entity_id
_entity_poly.type
_entity_poly.pdbx_seq_one_letter_code
_entity_poly.pdbx_strand_id
1 'polypeptide(L)'
;MLQYHSGDKYATPATEAKAAEYGVRGFPSIYFDGGNPVIGAGSELSAYNAQTSKIAAALAKPPAVALSATVSFSGGITVTAAATNTGSSTVSGLKLYVVIYEDLGTAEHHYTVRDVLSPVAIVSLASGAVQQFSVKSSYGGSQSNLQAVVFIKSASGEVLQVALAGK
;
A
#
# COMPACT_ATOMS: atom_id res chain seq x y z
N MET A 1 4.66 -4.46 5.71
CA MET A 1 4.25 -3.24 6.46
C MET A 1 4.87 -2.05 5.77
N LEU A 2 4.18 -0.92 5.65
CA LEU A 2 4.76 0.33 5.14
C LEU A 2 4.81 1.34 6.29
N GLN A 3 5.89 2.12 6.36
CA GLN A 3 6.14 3.07 7.44
C GLN A 3 5.88 4.48 6.94
N TYR A 4 4.75 5.05 7.37
CA TYR A 4 4.37 6.43 7.09
C TYR A 4 4.82 7.31 8.25
N HIS A 5 5.92 8.02 8.07
CA HIS A 5 6.47 8.93 9.07
C HIS A 5 5.72 10.27 9.09
N SER A 6 5.68 10.92 10.25
CA SER A 6 5.03 12.22 10.44
C SER A 6 5.74 12.98 11.56
N GLY A 7 5.99 14.27 11.36
CA GLY A 7 6.67 15.14 12.32
C GLY A 7 8.17 14.91 12.48
N ASP A 8 8.79 14.08 11.64
CA ASP A 8 10.23 13.79 11.67
C ASP A 8 10.92 13.98 10.31
N LYS A 9 12.23 13.73 10.25
CA LYS A 9 13.05 13.92 9.04
C LYS A 9 12.73 12.96 7.89
N TYR A 10 11.96 11.90 8.13
CA TYR A 10 11.53 10.92 7.13
C TYR A 10 10.11 11.20 6.62
N ALA A 11 9.39 12.13 7.25
CA ALA A 11 8.08 12.54 6.82
C ALA A 11 8.12 13.25 5.45
N THR A 12 7.09 13.01 4.64
CA THR A 12 6.85 13.68 3.36
C THR A 12 5.44 14.26 3.37
N PRO A 13 5.12 15.23 2.48
CA PRO A 13 3.75 15.74 2.37
C PRO A 13 2.71 14.63 2.20
N ALA A 14 3.06 13.55 1.50
CA ALA A 14 2.20 12.40 1.28
C ALA A 14 1.97 11.57 2.56
N THR A 15 3.00 11.36 3.39
CA THR A 15 2.86 10.62 4.65
C THR A 15 2.13 11.44 5.71
N GLU A 16 2.34 12.76 5.75
CA GLU A 16 1.58 13.69 6.60
C GLU A 16 0.09 13.69 6.23
N ALA A 17 -0.22 13.79 4.94
CA ALA A 17 -1.60 13.70 4.46
C ALA A 17 -2.24 12.36 4.82
N LYS A 18 -1.48 11.26 4.77
CA LYS A 18 -1.97 9.94 5.15
C LYS A 18 -2.23 9.83 6.67
N ALA A 19 -1.36 10.40 7.50
CA ALA A 19 -1.57 10.44 8.95
C ALA A 19 -2.83 11.25 9.31
N ALA A 20 -3.05 12.38 8.62
CA ALA A 20 -4.27 13.18 8.78
C ALA A 20 -5.53 12.44 8.30
N GLU A 21 -5.47 11.75 7.15
CA GLU A 21 -6.58 10.92 6.61
C GLU A 21 -7.05 9.87 7.61
N TYR A 22 -6.11 9.21 8.30
CA TYR A 22 -6.42 8.19 9.31
C TYR A 22 -6.66 8.75 10.72
N GLY A 23 -6.60 10.08 10.89
CA GLY A 23 -6.77 10.74 12.17
C GLY A 23 -5.80 10.23 13.24
N VAL A 24 -4.54 9.96 12.88
CA VAL A 24 -3.53 9.42 13.79
C VAL A 24 -3.28 10.42 14.92
N ARG A 25 -3.39 9.95 16.17
CA ARG A 25 -3.22 10.76 17.39
C ARG A 25 -1.97 10.43 18.21
N GLY A 26 -1.26 9.38 17.82
CA GLY A 26 -0.07 8.90 18.52
C GLY A 26 0.69 7.86 17.70
N PHE A 27 1.99 7.78 17.93
CA PHE A 27 2.89 6.86 17.23
C PHE A 27 3.54 5.89 18.23
N PRO A 28 3.72 4.61 17.87
CA PRO A 28 3.29 3.98 16.61
C PRO A 28 1.79 3.65 16.59
N SER A 29 1.19 3.73 15.39
CA SER A 29 -0.18 3.27 15.09
C SER A 29 -0.17 2.43 13.81
N ILE A 30 -0.82 1.26 13.82
CA ILE A 30 -0.83 0.35 12.66
C ILE A 30 -2.26 0.20 12.14
N TYR A 31 -2.44 0.28 10.83
CA TYR A 31 -3.71 0.09 10.14
C TYR A 31 -3.61 -1.09 9.17
N PHE A 32 -4.57 -1.99 9.24
CA PHE A 32 -4.65 -3.21 8.43
C PHE A 32 -5.70 -3.06 7.33
N ASP A 33 -5.34 -3.41 6.10
CA ASP A 33 -6.22 -3.39 4.92
C ASP A 33 -6.96 -2.06 4.70
N GLY A 34 -6.30 -0.93 4.99
CA GLY A 34 -6.89 0.39 4.82
C GLY A 34 -7.83 0.83 5.96
N GLY A 35 -7.87 0.09 7.07
CA GLY A 35 -8.64 0.39 8.27
C GLY A 35 -8.17 -0.39 9.51
N ASN A 36 -9.08 -0.72 10.43
CA ASN A 36 -8.85 -1.68 11.54
C ASN A 36 -7.59 -1.43 12.40
N PRO A 37 -7.50 -0.27 13.07
CA PRO A 37 -6.28 0.12 13.74
C PRO A 37 -5.92 -0.81 14.91
N VAL A 38 -4.62 -1.00 15.12
CA VAL A 38 -4.02 -1.48 16.38
C VAL A 38 -3.21 -0.31 16.93
N ILE A 39 -3.73 0.34 17.97
CA ILE A 39 -3.14 1.54 18.58
C ILE A 39 -2.69 1.17 19.98
N GLY A 40 -1.37 1.17 20.20
CA GLY A 40 -0.81 0.77 21.47
C GLY A 40 -1.06 -0.71 21.78
N ALA A 41 -0.04 -1.37 22.29
CA ALA A 41 -0.18 -2.69 22.87
C ALA A 41 0.41 -2.62 24.27
N GLY A 42 -0.34 -3.06 25.28
CA GLY A 42 0.13 -3.04 26.67
C GLY A 42 1.39 -3.89 26.90
N SER A 43 1.73 -4.76 25.94
CA SER A 43 2.97 -5.53 25.87
C SER A 43 3.28 -5.98 24.43
N GLU A 44 4.53 -6.34 24.13
CA GLU A 44 4.94 -6.90 22.83
C GLU A 44 4.13 -8.14 22.43
N LEU A 45 3.90 -9.06 23.39
CA LEU A 45 3.12 -10.28 23.14
C LEU A 45 1.67 -9.96 22.75
N SER A 46 1.05 -8.98 23.41
CA SER A 46 -0.31 -8.56 23.05
C SER A 46 -0.36 -7.91 21.67
N ALA A 47 0.68 -7.16 21.29
CA ALA A 47 0.83 -6.58 19.96
C ALA A 47 0.92 -7.68 18.90
N TYR A 48 1.83 -8.64 19.11
CA TYR A 48 2.07 -9.75 18.21
C TYR A 48 0.79 -10.57 17.96
N ASN A 49 0.05 -10.90 19.02
CA ASN A 49 -1.20 -11.67 18.90
C ASN A 49 -2.29 -10.90 18.15
N ALA A 50 -2.44 -9.59 18.43
CA ALA A 50 -3.40 -8.75 17.75
C ALA A 50 -3.08 -8.57 16.25
N GLN A 51 -1.81 -8.44 15.89
CA GLN A 51 -1.37 -8.30 14.51
C GLN A 51 -1.49 -9.63 13.75
N THR A 52 -1.00 -10.74 14.34
CA THR A 52 -1.02 -12.06 13.71
C THR A 52 -2.44 -12.53 13.40
N SER A 53 -3.38 -12.32 14.32
CA SER A 53 -4.79 -12.67 14.09
C SER A 53 -5.41 -11.88 12.94
N LYS A 54 -5.12 -10.58 12.83
CA LYS A 54 -5.59 -9.75 11.71
C LYS A 54 -5.00 -10.20 10.38
N ILE A 55 -3.70 -10.51 10.35
CA ILE A 55 -3.02 -11.02 9.15
C ILE A 55 -3.62 -12.36 8.72
N ALA A 56 -3.80 -13.31 9.65
CA ALA A 56 -4.38 -14.61 9.35
C ALA A 56 -5.81 -14.49 8.80
N ALA A 57 -6.63 -13.59 9.39
CA ALA A 57 -7.98 -13.32 8.90
C ALA A 57 -7.99 -12.73 7.48
N ALA A 58 -7.05 -11.84 7.16
CA ALA A 58 -6.90 -11.27 5.82
C ALA A 58 -6.49 -12.33 4.79
N LEU A 59 -5.49 -13.17 5.12
CA LEU A 59 -4.99 -14.24 4.24
C LEU A 59 -6.03 -15.33 3.95
N ALA A 60 -7.03 -15.51 4.82
CA ALA A 60 -8.11 -16.46 4.60
C ALA A 60 -9.17 -15.97 3.60
N LYS A 61 -9.19 -14.67 3.25
CA LYS A 61 -10.15 -14.12 2.28
C LYS A 61 -9.74 -14.49 0.85
N PRO A 62 -10.63 -15.09 0.04
CA PRO A 62 -10.37 -15.26 -1.38
C PRO A 62 -10.21 -13.91 -2.08
N PRO A 63 -9.20 -13.72 -2.94
CA PRO A 63 -9.02 -12.46 -3.64
C PRO A 63 -10.09 -12.27 -4.71
N ALA A 64 -10.82 -11.15 -4.63
CA ALA A 64 -11.76 -10.74 -5.69
C ALA A 64 -11.04 -10.17 -6.93
N VAL A 65 -9.80 -9.70 -6.73
CA VAL A 65 -8.94 -9.14 -7.76
C VAL A 65 -7.53 -9.71 -7.58
N ALA A 66 -6.94 -10.20 -8.66
CA ALA A 66 -5.52 -10.48 -8.74
C ALA A 66 -4.77 -9.22 -9.21
N LEU A 67 -3.58 -8.99 -8.66
CA LEU A 67 -2.76 -7.83 -8.95
C LEU A 67 -1.33 -8.28 -9.19
N SER A 68 -0.71 -7.79 -10.26
CA SER A 68 0.72 -7.89 -10.48
C SER A 68 1.30 -6.52 -10.79
N ALA A 69 2.58 -6.32 -10.47
CA ALA A 69 3.24 -5.04 -10.70
C ALA A 69 4.73 -5.21 -10.98
N THR A 70 5.29 -4.29 -11.75
CA THR A 70 6.73 -4.11 -11.96
C THR A 70 7.10 -2.63 -11.81
N VAL A 71 8.36 -2.37 -11.46
CA VAL A 71 8.88 -1.02 -11.29
C VAL A 71 10.21 -0.86 -12.03
N SER A 72 10.30 0.20 -12.85
CA SER A 72 11.54 0.64 -13.46
C SER A 72 12.05 1.91 -12.79
N PHE A 73 13.36 1.94 -12.53
CA PHE A 73 14.11 3.09 -12.01
C PHE A 73 15.01 3.73 -13.07
N SER A 74 14.98 3.22 -14.31
CA SER A 74 15.81 3.75 -15.41
C SER A 74 15.11 4.95 -16.07
N GLY A 75 15.76 6.12 -16.05
CA GLY A 75 15.20 7.35 -16.62
C GLY A 75 14.02 7.94 -15.82
N GLY A 76 13.87 7.54 -14.56
CA GLY A 76 12.76 7.92 -13.67
C GLY A 76 12.07 6.70 -13.07
N ILE A 77 11.10 6.93 -12.19
CA ILE A 77 10.37 5.87 -11.50
C ILE A 77 9.05 5.63 -12.24
N THR A 78 8.90 4.46 -12.86
CA THR A 78 7.66 4.04 -13.54
C THR A 78 7.19 2.71 -12.98
N VAL A 79 5.96 2.67 -12.49
CA VAL A 79 5.30 1.45 -12.01
C VAL A 79 4.25 1.01 -13.02
N THR A 80 4.38 -0.22 -13.51
CA THR A 80 3.38 -0.86 -14.37
C THR A 80 2.62 -1.88 -13.55
N ALA A 81 1.29 -1.95 -13.69
CA ALA A 81 0.47 -2.89 -12.96
C ALA A 81 -0.64 -3.49 -13.81
N ALA A 82 -1.07 -4.70 -13.45
CA ALA A 82 -2.18 -5.42 -14.05
C ALA A 82 -3.18 -5.82 -12.97
N ALA A 83 -4.43 -5.39 -13.12
CA ALA A 83 -5.54 -5.81 -12.25
C ALA A 83 -6.47 -6.74 -13.01
N THR A 84 -6.70 -7.94 -12.47
CA THR A 84 -7.60 -8.94 -13.06
C THR A 84 -8.72 -9.23 -12.08
N ASN A 85 -9.98 -9.08 -12.51
CA ASN A 85 -11.10 -9.57 -11.70
C ASN A 85 -11.18 -11.10 -11.79
N THR A 86 -10.92 -11.77 -10.67
CA THR A 86 -10.91 -13.23 -10.53
C THR A 86 -12.26 -13.77 -10.04
N GLY A 87 -13.19 -12.91 -9.68
CA GLY A 87 -14.54 -13.26 -9.26
C GLY A 87 -15.49 -13.48 -10.44
N SER A 88 -16.69 -13.96 -10.13
CA SER A 88 -17.75 -14.24 -11.10
C SER A 88 -18.63 -13.03 -11.45
N SER A 89 -18.46 -11.90 -10.75
CA SER A 89 -19.28 -10.70 -10.90
C SER A 89 -18.44 -9.46 -11.12
N THR A 90 -19.02 -8.43 -11.74
CA THR A 90 -18.35 -7.14 -11.96
C THR A 90 -18.05 -6.45 -10.62
N VAL A 91 -16.81 -6.02 -10.44
CA VAL A 91 -16.39 -5.15 -9.32
C VAL A 91 -16.30 -3.71 -9.81
N SER A 92 -16.69 -2.74 -8.99
CA SER A 92 -16.77 -1.33 -9.39
C SER A 92 -16.33 -0.37 -8.29
N GLY A 93 -16.05 0.88 -8.67
CA GLY A 93 -15.63 1.93 -7.74
C GLY A 93 -14.29 1.66 -7.09
N LEU A 94 -13.40 0.96 -7.80
CA LEU A 94 -12.08 0.59 -7.30
C LEU A 94 -11.08 1.73 -7.52
N LYS A 95 -10.01 1.74 -6.74
CA LYS A 95 -8.88 2.67 -6.92
C LYS A 95 -7.57 1.91 -6.77
N LEU A 96 -6.65 2.10 -7.71
CA LEU A 96 -5.29 1.59 -7.64
C LEU A 96 -4.38 2.65 -7.01
N TYR A 97 -3.60 2.21 -6.04
CA TYR A 97 -2.62 3.03 -5.32
C TYR A 97 -1.23 2.47 -5.59
N VAL A 98 -0.27 3.38 -5.73
CA VAL A 98 1.15 3.07 -5.83
C VAL A 98 1.88 3.80 -4.72
N VAL A 99 2.69 3.07 -3.97
CA VAL A 99 3.54 3.63 -2.91
C VAL A 99 4.98 3.28 -3.21
N ILE A 100 5.84 4.30 -3.22
CA ILE A 100 7.28 4.15 -3.30
C ILE A 100 7.82 4.20 -1.88
N TYR A 101 8.63 3.22 -1.52
CA TYR A 101 9.28 3.14 -0.21
C TYR A 101 10.76 2.81 -0.37
N GLU A 102 11.52 3.14 0.66
CA GLU A 102 12.95 2.93 0.73
C GLU A 102 13.28 1.98 1.87
N ASP A 103 14.19 1.05 1.59
CA ASP A 103 14.89 0.29 2.62
C ASP A 103 16.17 1.04 3.04
N LEU A 104 16.16 1.61 4.24
CA LEU A 104 17.31 2.31 4.80
C LEU A 104 18.31 1.37 5.51
N GLY A 105 18.03 0.07 5.59
CA GLY A 105 18.94 -0.92 6.18
C GLY A 105 19.18 -0.78 7.68
N THR A 106 18.33 -0.03 8.40
CA THR A 106 18.38 0.11 9.86
C THR A 106 17.15 -0.53 10.49
N ALA A 107 17.28 -1.03 11.71
CA ALA A 107 16.29 -1.87 12.39
C ALA A 107 14.84 -1.34 12.38
N GLU A 108 14.66 -0.03 12.24
CA GLU A 108 13.35 0.63 12.28
C GLU A 108 12.90 1.21 10.93
N HIS A 109 13.69 1.13 9.85
CA HIS A 109 13.44 1.92 8.63
C HIS A 109 13.56 1.13 7.31
N HIS A 110 13.13 -0.13 7.31
CA HIS A 110 13.17 -0.99 6.11
C HIS A 110 12.07 -0.71 5.09
N TYR A 111 11.00 -0.01 5.47
CA TYR A 111 9.81 0.19 4.63
C TYR A 111 9.37 1.65 4.62
N THR A 112 10.33 2.56 4.63
CA THR A 112 10.08 3.99 4.84
C THR A 112 9.44 4.60 3.60
N VAL A 113 8.20 5.07 3.71
CA VAL A 113 7.48 5.63 2.56
C VAL A 113 8.14 6.93 2.12
N ARG A 114 8.34 7.07 0.81
CA ARG A 114 8.94 8.24 0.16
C ARG A 114 7.96 8.99 -0.71
N ASP A 115 7.06 8.26 -1.36
CA ASP A 115 6.05 8.85 -2.22
C ASP A 115 4.77 8.00 -2.22
N VAL A 116 3.63 8.68 -2.31
CA VAL A 116 2.31 8.06 -2.50
C VAL A 116 1.69 8.74 -3.70
N LEU A 117 1.61 8.01 -4.80
CA LEU A 117 1.16 8.58 -6.07
C LEU A 117 -0.35 8.80 -6.02
N SER A 118 -0.83 9.75 -6.85
CA SER A 118 -2.26 9.98 -7.01
C SER A 118 -2.97 8.70 -7.43
N PRO A 119 -4.08 8.30 -6.76
CA PRO A 119 -4.74 7.04 -7.05
C PRO A 119 -5.37 7.05 -8.44
N VAL A 120 -5.29 5.92 -9.14
CA VAL A 120 -5.94 5.75 -10.45
C VAL A 120 -7.32 5.11 -10.25
N ALA A 121 -8.36 5.78 -10.73
CA ALA A 121 -9.72 5.25 -10.66
C ALA A 121 -9.91 4.06 -11.61
N ILE A 122 -10.54 3.02 -11.11
CA ILE A 122 -10.99 1.85 -11.85
C ILE A 122 -12.52 1.82 -11.71
N VAL A 123 -13.21 2.35 -12.72
CA VAL A 123 -14.67 2.51 -12.70
C VAL A 123 -15.34 1.15 -12.51
N SER A 124 -14.94 0.17 -13.31
CA SER A 124 -15.37 -1.22 -13.18
C SER A 124 -14.39 -2.19 -13.84
N LEU A 125 -14.39 -3.43 -13.35
CA LEU A 125 -13.73 -4.59 -13.95
C LEU A 125 -14.76 -5.71 -14.04
N ALA A 126 -15.16 -6.07 -15.27
CA ALA A 126 -16.03 -7.22 -15.50
C ALA A 126 -15.32 -8.52 -15.09
N SER A 127 -16.08 -9.59 -14.85
CA SER A 127 -15.53 -10.92 -14.55
C SER A 127 -14.50 -11.33 -15.62
N GLY A 128 -13.31 -11.75 -15.18
CA GLY A 128 -12.19 -12.12 -16.05
C GLY A 128 -11.49 -10.98 -16.79
N ALA A 129 -11.97 -9.74 -16.68
CA ALA A 129 -11.34 -8.60 -17.33
C ALA A 129 -9.99 -8.25 -16.70
N VAL A 130 -9.07 -7.77 -17.53
CA VAL A 130 -7.76 -7.27 -17.13
C VAL A 130 -7.67 -5.79 -17.50
N GLN A 131 -7.19 -4.96 -16.58
CA GLN A 131 -6.85 -3.57 -16.84
C GLN A 131 -5.39 -3.30 -16.50
N GLN A 132 -4.68 -2.67 -17.44
CA GLN A 132 -3.28 -2.30 -17.32
C GLN A 132 -3.13 -0.83 -16.91
N PHE A 133 -2.10 -0.55 -16.12
CA PHE A 133 -1.79 0.79 -15.62
C PHE A 133 -0.30 1.07 -15.79
N SER A 134 0.04 2.34 -16.04
CA SER A 134 1.40 2.85 -15.97
C SER A 134 1.37 4.19 -15.24
N VAL A 135 2.07 4.25 -14.11
CA VAL A 135 2.08 5.43 -13.24
C VAL A 135 3.52 5.85 -13.00
N LYS A 136 3.79 7.15 -13.09
CA LYS A 136 5.13 7.72 -12.88
C LYS A 136 5.18 8.46 -11.57
N SER A 137 6.28 8.29 -10.83
CA SER A 137 6.58 9.11 -9.65
C SER A 137 7.52 10.25 -10.03
N SER A 138 7.31 11.41 -9.41
CA SER A 138 8.20 12.58 -9.50
C SER A 138 9.22 12.61 -8.36
N TYR A 139 9.37 11.53 -7.58
CA TYR A 139 10.32 11.47 -6.48
C TYR A 139 11.75 11.69 -6.99
N GLY A 140 12.37 12.76 -6.51
CA GLY A 140 13.70 13.22 -6.94
C GLY A 140 14.86 12.78 -6.05
N GLY A 141 14.60 11.95 -5.03
CA GLY A 141 15.65 11.43 -4.15
C GLY A 141 16.44 10.26 -4.77
N SER A 142 17.36 9.69 -3.98
CA SER A 142 18.12 8.50 -4.40
C SER A 142 17.21 7.33 -4.74
N GLN A 143 17.55 6.58 -5.78
CA GLN A 143 16.79 5.42 -6.25
C GLN A 143 17.41 4.06 -5.87
N SER A 144 18.59 4.05 -5.23
CA SER A 144 19.39 2.84 -4.98
C SER A 144 18.65 1.75 -4.19
N ASN A 145 17.86 2.16 -3.19
CA ASN A 145 17.15 1.24 -2.29
C ASN A 145 15.63 1.39 -2.37
N LEU A 146 15.14 2.01 -3.46
CA LEU A 146 13.71 2.15 -3.66
C LEU A 146 13.08 0.83 -4.10
N GLN A 147 11.85 0.67 -3.66
CA GLN A 147 10.92 -0.38 -4.00
C GLN A 147 9.55 0.24 -4.18
N ALA A 148 8.64 -0.49 -4.83
CA ALA A 148 7.27 -0.05 -4.99
C ALA A 148 6.30 -1.16 -4.59
N VAL A 149 5.18 -0.75 -4.03
CA VAL A 149 4.04 -1.62 -3.77
C VAL A 149 2.80 -1.02 -4.39
N VAL A 150 1.99 -1.89 -4.98
CA VAL A 150 0.72 -1.52 -5.60
C VAL A 150 -0.39 -2.20 -4.82
N PHE A 151 -1.48 -1.50 -4.57
CA PHE A 151 -2.66 -2.10 -3.96
C PHE A 151 -3.93 -1.51 -4.51
N ILE A 152 -5.01 -2.30 -4.45
CA ILE A 152 -6.34 -1.88 -4.88
C ILE A 152 -7.22 -1.70 -3.66
N LYS A 153 -7.88 -0.55 -3.57
CA LYS A 153 -8.95 -0.32 -2.61
C LYS A 153 -10.32 -0.38 -3.26
N SER A 154 -11.29 -0.89 -2.50
CA SER A 154 -12.72 -0.76 -2.81
C SER A 154 -13.23 0.65 -2.51
N ALA A 155 -14.47 0.93 -2.91
CA ALA A 155 -15.15 2.19 -2.58
C ALA A 155 -15.32 2.40 -1.06
N SER A 156 -15.37 1.33 -0.26
CA SER A 156 -15.43 1.40 1.20
C SER A 156 -14.08 1.70 1.86
N GLY A 157 -12.99 1.70 1.07
CA GLY A 157 -11.63 1.96 1.56
C GLY A 157 -10.86 0.72 2.00
N GLU A 158 -11.48 -0.47 1.95
CA GLU A 158 -10.81 -1.76 2.19
C GLU A 158 -9.79 -2.05 1.08
N VAL A 159 -8.59 -2.48 1.46
CA VAL A 159 -7.59 -3.01 0.53
C VAL A 159 -7.97 -4.45 0.15
N LEU A 160 -8.24 -4.67 -1.14
CA LEU A 160 -8.68 -5.96 -1.68
C LEU A 160 -7.51 -6.86 -2.11
N GLN A 161 -6.41 -6.25 -2.53
CA GLN A 161 -5.22 -6.96 -3.00
C GLN A 161 -3.99 -6.06 -2.95
N VAL A 162 -2.83 -6.66 -2.74
CA VAL A 162 -1.52 -6.00 -2.73
C VAL A 162 -0.53 -6.79 -3.58
N ALA A 163 0.34 -6.10 -4.31
CA ALA A 163 1.48 -6.70 -5.02
C ALA A 163 2.74 -5.88 -4.76
N LEU A 164 3.83 -6.56 -4.39
CA LEU A 164 5.16 -5.97 -4.47
C LEU A 164 5.54 -5.86 -5.95
N ALA A 165 6.02 -4.70 -6.36
CA ALA A 165 6.44 -4.49 -7.74
C ALA A 165 7.81 -5.13 -7.95
N GLY A 166 7.89 -6.11 -8.85
CA GLY A 166 9.16 -6.70 -9.27
C GLY A 166 10.03 -5.67 -9.98
N LYS A 167 11.34 -5.67 -9.71
CA LYS A 167 12.31 -4.86 -10.46
C LYS A 167 12.57 -5.46 -11.84
#